data_AF-A0A939WC82-F1
#
_entry.id   AF-A0A939WC82-F1
#
_cell.length_a   1.000
_cell.length_b   1.000
_cell.length_c   1.000
_cell.angle_alpha   90.00
_cell.angle_beta   90.00
_cell.angle_gamma   90.00
#
_symmetry.space_group_name_H-M   'P 1'
#
loop_
_entity.id
_entity.type
_entity.pdbx_description
1 polymer ?
#
loop_
_entity_poly.entity_id
_entity_poly.type
_entity_poly.pdbx_seq_one_letter_code
_entity_poly.pdbx_strand_id
1 'polypeptide(L)'
;MTGHRRKKAEAVEQTRRILKEYGVNFDSNAYSIVAAIAMIVDKSDRSLVCGHIAEVSAKLKSIRGMGALGAGKRIRNMIATAIVIDAYADGKDATAKNSAISAIISAVIAAEIAAICAIIAASAAASSASS
;
A
#
# COMPACT_ATOMS: atom_id res chain seq x y z
N MET A 1 -0.26 30.84 4.29
CA MET A 1 -0.77 29.53 3.78
C MET A 1 0.33 28.51 3.39
N THR A 2 1.62 28.81 3.57
CA THR A 2 2.76 27.92 3.22
C THR A 2 3.13 26.92 4.32
N GLY A 3 2.97 27.27 5.60
CA GLY A 3 3.39 26.42 6.72
C GLY A 3 2.59 25.12 6.91
N HIS A 4 1.29 25.11 6.60
CA HIS A 4 0.44 23.92 6.79
C HIS A 4 0.73 22.81 5.75
N ARG A 5 1.01 23.19 4.50
CA ARG A 5 1.40 22.24 3.44
C ARG A 5 2.76 21.60 3.75
N ARG A 6 3.70 22.36 4.30
CA ARG A 6 5.02 21.86 4.69
C ARG A 6 4.94 20.79 5.78
N LYS A 7 4.15 21.06 6.84
CA LYS A 7 3.90 20.08 7.92
C LYS A 7 3.31 18.76 7.41
N LYS A 8 2.39 18.83 6.44
CA LYS A 8 1.81 17.63 5.81
C LYS A 8 2.85 16.85 5.03
N ALA A 9 3.67 17.52 4.21
CA ALA A 9 4.75 16.86 3.47
C ALA A 9 5.79 16.20 4.41
N GLU A 10 6.18 16.90 5.48
CA GLU A 10 7.09 16.37 6.51
C GLU A 10 6.50 15.12 7.19
N ALA A 11 5.18 15.10 7.45
CA ALA A 11 4.50 13.94 7.99
C ALA A 11 4.51 12.74 7.03
N VAL A 12 4.32 12.96 5.73
CA VAL A 12 4.39 11.88 4.72
C VAL A 12 5.79 11.28 4.63
N GLU A 13 6.83 12.10 4.58
CA GLU A 13 8.22 11.62 4.53
C GLU A 13 8.61 10.90 5.82
N GLN A 14 8.17 11.38 6.99
CA GLN A 14 8.40 10.69 8.24
C GLN A 14 7.74 9.30 8.24
N THR A 15 6.47 9.22 7.85
CA THR A 15 5.75 7.94 7.74
C THR A 15 6.44 7.00 6.75
N ARG A 16 6.90 7.50 5.61
CA ARG A 16 7.65 6.72 4.62
C ARG A 16 8.92 6.12 5.21
N ARG A 17 9.67 6.91 5.98
CA ARG A 17 10.90 6.46 6.62
C ARG A 17 10.63 5.34 7.62
N ILE A 18 9.61 5.50 8.47
CA ILE A 18 9.21 4.48 9.44
C ILE A 18 8.79 3.19 8.72
N LEU A 19 7.96 3.28 7.69
CA LEU A 19 7.56 2.11 6.88
C LEU A 19 8.78 1.38 6.29
N LYS A 20 9.78 2.13 5.79
CA LYS A 20 11.04 1.56 5.30
C LYS A 20 11.81 0.82 6.39
N GLU A 21 11.87 1.35 7.61
CA GLU A 21 12.52 0.71 8.75
C GLU A 21 11.85 -0.63 9.09
N TYR A 22 10.54 -0.74 8.93
CA TYR A 22 9.78 -2.00 9.06
C TYR A 22 9.79 -2.87 7.78
N GLY A 23 10.56 -2.50 6.76
CA GLY A 23 10.66 -3.25 5.51
C GLY A 23 9.40 -3.22 4.65
N VAL A 24 8.48 -2.27 4.90
CA VAL A 24 7.27 -2.01 4.13
C VAL A 24 7.58 -0.94 3.08
N ASN A 25 7.79 -1.39 1.84
CA ASN A 25 8.08 -0.51 0.72
C ASN A 25 6.88 -0.40 -0.21
N PHE A 26 6.65 0.83 -0.66
CA PHE A 26 5.70 1.20 -1.69
C PHE A 26 6.47 1.84 -2.86
N ASP A 27 6.15 1.47 -4.10
CA ASP A 27 6.68 2.15 -5.28
C ASP A 27 6.17 3.59 -5.36
N SER A 28 6.78 4.41 -6.22
CA SER A 28 6.44 5.83 -6.39
C SER A 28 4.94 6.09 -6.62
N ASN A 29 4.22 5.13 -7.21
CA ASN A 29 2.78 5.25 -7.49
C ASN A 29 1.88 5.04 -6.25
N ALA A 30 2.46 4.67 -5.10
CA ALA A 30 1.74 4.42 -3.87
C ALA A 30 2.03 5.46 -2.77
N TYR A 31 2.58 6.63 -3.14
CA TYR A 31 2.72 7.78 -2.22
C TYR A 31 1.38 8.23 -1.62
N SER A 32 0.28 8.04 -2.34
CA SER A 32 -1.08 8.29 -1.85
C SER A 32 -1.42 7.45 -0.61
N ILE A 33 -0.91 6.21 -0.55
CA ILE A 33 -1.09 5.31 0.60
C ILE A 33 -0.32 5.84 1.81
N VAL A 34 0.94 6.25 1.61
CA VAL A 34 1.76 6.84 2.67
C VAL A 34 1.13 8.13 3.20
N ALA A 35 0.58 8.95 2.29
CA ALA A 35 -0.12 10.17 2.65
C ALA A 35 -1.39 9.88 3.47
N ALA A 36 -2.17 8.87 3.09
CA ALA A 36 -3.33 8.43 3.85
C ALA A 36 -2.97 8.02 5.28
N ILE A 37 -1.93 7.20 5.44
CA ILE A 37 -1.43 6.80 6.78
C ILE A 37 -1.05 8.04 7.58
N ALA A 38 -0.28 8.97 6.99
CA ALA A 38 0.19 10.17 7.68
C ALA A 38 -0.94 11.11 8.13
N MET A 39 -2.09 11.10 7.44
CA MET A 39 -3.25 11.92 7.76
C MET A 39 -4.21 11.23 8.75
N ILE A 40 -4.38 9.91 8.63
CA ILE A 40 -5.29 9.15 9.47
C ILE A 40 -4.63 8.79 10.80
N VAL A 41 -3.33 8.56 10.83
CA VAL A 41 -2.64 8.05 12.02
C VAL A 41 -1.92 9.17 12.74
N ASP A 42 -2.25 9.29 14.03
CA ASP A 42 -1.63 10.26 14.92
C ASP A 42 -0.13 10.04 15.02
N LYS A 43 0.63 11.12 15.22
CA LYS A 43 2.09 11.06 15.14
C LYS A 43 2.69 10.06 16.14
N SER A 44 2.10 9.97 17.33
CA SER A 44 2.52 9.08 18.42
C SER A 44 2.35 7.61 18.07
N ASP A 45 1.34 7.26 17.28
CA ASP A 45 0.98 5.87 16.96
C ASP A 45 1.59 5.36 15.64
N ARG A 46 2.23 6.24 14.86
CA ARG A 46 2.76 5.89 13.53
C ARG A 46 3.70 4.69 13.55
N SER A 47 4.61 4.61 14.53
CA SER A 47 5.54 3.48 14.63
C SER A 47 4.80 2.16 14.88
N LEU A 48 3.85 2.19 15.82
CA LEU A 48 3.00 1.04 16.15
C LEU A 48 2.21 0.58 14.91
N VAL A 49 1.53 1.50 14.22
CA VAL A 49 0.75 1.19 13.03
C VAL A 49 1.63 0.63 11.92
N CYS A 50 2.81 1.20 11.67
CA CYS A 50 3.74 0.68 10.65
C CYS A 50 4.23 -0.74 11.00
N GLY A 51 4.48 -1.02 12.29
CA GLY A 51 4.80 -2.36 12.77
C GLY A 51 3.67 -3.35 12.52
N HIS A 52 2.42 -2.97 12.81
CA HIS A 52 1.26 -3.81 12.53
C HIS A 52 1.06 -4.05 11.03
N ILE A 53 1.31 -3.06 10.17
CA ILE A 53 1.26 -3.26 8.71
C ILE A 53 2.29 -4.32 8.29
N ALA A 54 3.51 -4.27 8.84
CA ALA A 54 4.54 -5.26 8.54
C ALA A 54 4.14 -6.66 9.03
N GLU A 55 3.58 -6.76 10.24
CA GLU A 55 3.11 -8.03 10.79
C GLU A 55 1.97 -8.64 9.96
N VAL A 56 0.95 -7.84 9.62
CA VAL A 56 -0.17 -8.29 8.79
C VAL A 56 0.34 -8.71 7.41
N SER A 57 1.26 -7.95 6.79
CA SER A 57 1.87 -8.33 5.51
C SER A 57 2.65 -9.65 5.60
N ALA A 58 3.32 -9.90 6.72
CA ALA A 58 4.00 -11.17 6.98
C ALA A 58 3.00 -12.33 7.14
N LYS A 59 1.89 -12.13 7.87
CA LYS A 59 0.81 -13.12 8.02
C LYS A 59 0.15 -13.44 6.68
N LEU A 60 -0.10 -12.42 5.85
CA LEU A 60 -0.65 -12.59 4.50
C LEU A 60 0.24 -13.50 3.63
N LYS A 61 1.56 -13.51 3.82
CA LYS A 61 2.47 -14.37 3.04
C LYS A 61 2.15 -15.86 3.19
N SER A 62 1.60 -16.27 4.33
CA SER A 62 1.23 -17.66 4.62
C SER A 62 -0.10 -18.08 3.97
N ILE A 63 -0.87 -17.14 3.41
CA ILE A 63 -2.12 -17.42 2.72
C ILE A 63 -1.82 -17.90 1.29
N ARG A 64 -2.49 -18.97 0.85
CA ARG A 64 -2.37 -19.47 -0.52
C ARG A 64 -2.69 -18.36 -1.53
N GLY A 65 -1.83 -18.19 -2.54
CA GLY A 65 -1.97 -17.12 -3.54
C GLY A 65 -1.40 -15.76 -3.13
N MET A 66 -1.02 -15.59 -1.87
CA MET A 66 -0.37 -14.37 -1.37
C MET A 66 1.13 -14.53 -1.22
N GLY A 67 1.72 -15.68 -1.54
CA GLY A 67 3.17 -15.94 -1.44
C GLY A 67 4.03 -15.16 -2.45
N ALA A 68 5.29 -15.56 -2.61
CA ALA A 68 6.20 -14.93 -3.58
C ALA A 68 5.80 -15.19 -5.05
N LEU A 69 5.19 -16.34 -5.32
CA LEU A 69 4.70 -16.76 -6.65
C LEU A 69 3.24 -16.34 -6.91
N GLY A 70 2.62 -15.61 -5.99
CA GLY A 70 1.28 -15.06 -6.13
C GLY A 70 1.33 -13.54 -6.12
N ALA A 71 0.53 -12.90 -5.28
CA ALA A 71 0.44 -11.44 -5.18
C ALA A 71 1.79 -10.74 -4.86
N GLY A 72 2.74 -11.44 -4.24
CA GLY A 72 4.05 -10.88 -3.92
C GLY A 72 4.03 -9.85 -2.78
N LYS A 73 5.21 -9.40 -2.36
CA LYS A 73 5.36 -8.54 -1.15
C LYS A 73 4.69 -7.17 -1.30
N ARG A 74 4.67 -6.62 -2.52
CA ARG A 74 4.13 -5.29 -2.80
C ARG A 74 2.61 -5.24 -2.57
N ILE A 75 1.88 -6.17 -3.17
CA ILE A 75 0.42 -6.23 -3.02
C ILE A 75 0.05 -6.58 -1.59
N ARG A 76 0.77 -7.49 -0.93
CA ARG A 76 0.58 -7.78 0.49
C ARG A 76 0.74 -6.53 1.37
N ASN A 77 1.75 -5.70 1.13
CA ASN A 77 1.93 -4.44 1.86
C ASN A 77 0.74 -3.48 1.67
N MET A 78 0.21 -3.38 0.45
CA MET A 78 -0.96 -2.55 0.16
C MET A 78 -2.20 -3.05 0.90
N ILE A 79 -2.50 -4.36 0.81
CA ILE A 79 -3.66 -4.97 1.46
C ILE A 79 -3.53 -4.89 3.00
N ALA A 80 -2.35 -5.20 3.55
CA ALA A 80 -2.08 -5.05 4.97
C ALA A 80 -2.30 -3.61 5.46
N THR A 81 -1.94 -2.63 4.64
CA THR A 81 -2.19 -1.22 4.96
C THR A 81 -3.68 -0.91 5.01
N ALA A 82 -4.48 -1.38 4.03
CA ALA A 82 -5.92 -1.17 4.05
C ALA A 82 -6.56 -1.76 5.32
N ILE A 83 -6.17 -2.99 5.68
CA ILE A 83 -6.69 -3.68 6.88
C ILE A 83 -6.35 -2.90 8.15
N VAL A 84 -5.07 -2.54 8.33
CA VAL A 84 -4.63 -1.85 9.54
C VAL A 84 -5.21 -0.44 9.60
N ILE A 85 -5.27 0.29 8.49
CA ILE A 85 -5.85 1.63 8.47
C ILE A 85 -7.33 1.61 8.78
N ASP A 86 -8.09 0.63 8.28
CA ASP A 86 -9.50 0.50 8.64
C ASP A 86 -9.69 0.28 10.14
N ALA A 87 -8.86 -0.57 10.75
CA ALA A 87 -8.89 -0.84 12.19
C ALA A 87 -8.49 0.37 13.05
N TYR A 88 -7.55 1.20 12.60
CA TYR A 88 -7.04 2.37 13.34
C TYR A 88 -7.76 3.69 13.02
N ALA A 89 -8.68 3.65 12.07
CA ALA A 89 -9.51 4.79 11.69
C ALA A 89 -10.88 4.78 12.36
N ASP A 90 -11.13 3.86 13.30
CA ASP A 90 -12.37 3.83 14.10
C ASP A 90 -12.53 5.16 14.86
N GLY A 91 -13.69 5.82 14.69
CA GLY A 91 -13.97 7.15 15.25
C GLY A 91 -13.37 8.35 14.49
N LYS A 92 -12.67 8.15 13.35
CA LYS A 92 -12.20 9.24 12.48
C LYS A 92 -13.21 9.58 11.37
N ASP A 93 -12.98 10.70 10.69
CA ASP A 93 -13.79 11.15 9.55
C ASP A 93 -13.97 10.01 8.53
N ALA A 94 -15.21 9.49 8.44
CA ALA A 94 -15.54 8.33 7.63
C ALA A 94 -15.24 8.57 6.14
N THR A 95 -15.35 9.83 5.68
CA THR A 95 -15.06 10.23 4.31
C THR A 95 -13.56 10.10 4.00
N ALA A 96 -12.69 10.62 4.87
CA ALA A 96 -11.25 10.49 4.76
C ALA A 96 -10.80 9.02 4.83
N LYS A 97 -11.38 8.24 5.74
CA LYS A 97 -11.15 6.79 5.84
C LYS A 97 -11.50 6.08 4.53
N ASN A 98 -12.72 6.28 4.03
CA ASN A 98 -13.21 5.59 2.84
C ASN A 98 -12.42 6.00 1.58
N SER A 99 -12.03 7.27 1.49
CA SER A 99 -11.16 7.77 0.41
C SER A 99 -9.78 7.10 0.43
N ALA A 100 -9.15 6.98 1.61
CA ALA A 100 -7.87 6.31 1.76
C ALA A 100 -7.93 4.82 1.38
N ILE A 101 -8.94 4.10 1.89
CA ILE A 101 -9.14 2.68 1.57
C ILE A 101 -9.41 2.50 0.07
N SER A 102 -10.28 3.33 -0.52
CA SER A 102 -10.57 3.32 -1.95
C SER A 102 -9.32 3.58 -2.81
N ALA A 103 -8.44 4.49 -2.40
CA ALA A 103 -7.17 4.74 -3.08
C ALA A 103 -6.23 3.52 -3.01
N ILE A 104 -6.16 2.84 -1.86
CA ILE A 104 -5.36 1.62 -1.70
C ILE A 104 -5.91 0.50 -2.59
N ILE A 105 -7.22 0.28 -2.58
CA ILE A 105 -7.89 -0.74 -3.41
C ILE A 105 -7.67 -0.45 -4.90
N SER A 106 -7.83 0.80 -5.32
CA SER A 106 -7.58 1.22 -6.70
C SER A 106 -6.15 0.96 -7.14
N ALA A 107 -5.16 1.19 -6.26
CA ALA A 107 -3.76 0.89 -6.54
C ALA A 107 -3.49 -0.62 -6.69
N VAL A 108 -4.14 -1.46 -5.88
CA VAL A 108 -4.06 -2.92 -6.00
C VAL A 108 -4.67 -3.39 -7.33
N ILE A 109 -5.87 -2.91 -7.67
CA ILE A 109 -6.53 -3.26 -8.93
C ILE A 109 -5.68 -2.83 -10.14
N ALA A 110 -5.13 -1.62 -10.12
CA ALA A 110 -4.26 -1.14 -11.19
C ALA A 110 -3.01 -2.01 -11.36
N ALA A 111 -2.40 -2.45 -10.26
CA ALA A 111 -1.23 -3.35 -10.30
C ALA A 111 -1.58 -4.71 -10.92
N GLU A 112 -2.72 -5.30 -10.55
CA GLU A 112 -3.16 -6.58 -11.10
C GLU A 112 -3.52 -6.48 -12.59
N ILE A 113 -4.21 -5.42 -13.01
CA ILE A 113 -4.50 -5.18 -14.43
C ILE A 113 -3.19 -5.08 -15.23
N ALA A 114 -2.20 -4.35 -14.72
CA ALA A 114 -0.91 -4.25 -15.38
C ALA A 114 -0.20 -5.61 -15.52
N ALA A 115 -0.29 -6.47 -14.49
CA ALA A 115 0.26 -7.82 -14.53
C ALA A 115 -0.45 -8.69 -15.57
N ILE A 116 -1.78 -8.65 -15.64
CA ILE A 116 -2.57 -9.38 -16.64
C ILE A 116 -2.20 -8.92 -18.05
N CYS A 117 -2.13 -7.62 -18.30
CA CYS A 117 -1.72 -7.07 -19.59
C CYS A 117 -0.31 -7.53 -19.99
N ALA A 118 0.63 -7.57 -19.05
CA ALA A 118 1.99 -8.06 -19.29
C ALA A 118 2.01 -9.55 -19.67
N ILE A 119 1.20 -10.38 -19.01
CA ILE A 119 1.05 -11.80 -19.32
C ILE A 119 0.45 -12.00 -20.72
N ILE A 120 -0.58 -11.23 -21.06
CA ILE A 120 -1.21 -11.28 -22.40
C ILE A 120 -0.18 -10.88 -23.47
N ALA A 121 0.56 -9.79 -23.27
CA ALA A 121 1.58 -9.33 -24.19
C ALA A 121 2.72 -10.35 -24.37
N ALA A 122 3.19 -10.95 -23.27
CA ALA A 122 4.21 -11.99 -23.31
C ALA A 122 3.71 -13.26 -24.03
N SER A 123 2.46 -13.64 -23.81
CA SER A 123 1.83 -14.80 -24.48
C SER A 123 1.65 -14.55 -25.97
N ALA A 124 1.26 -13.33 -26.36
CA ALA A 124 1.17 -12.96 -27.77
C ALA A 124 2.54 -12.98 -28.47
N ALA A 125 3.59 -12.46 -27.80
CA ALA A 125 4.95 -12.50 -28.33
C ALA A 125 5.50 -13.93 -28.47
N ALA A 126 5.22 -14.81 -27.50
CA ALA A 126 5.62 -16.22 -27.56
C ALA A 126 4.95 -16.96 -28.74
N SER A 127 3.66 -16.70 -28.98
CA SER A 127 2.94 -17.28 -30.13
C SER A 127 3.51 -16.81 -31.48
N SER A 128 3.93 -15.55 -31.58
CA SER A 128 4.57 -15.02 -32.80
C SER A 128 6.02 -15.48 -33.01
N ALA A 129 6.71 -15.97 -31.98
CA ALA A 129 8.07 -16.51 -32.09
C ALA A 129 8.11 -18.02 -32.43
N SER A 130 6.97 -18.71 -32.30
CA SER A 130 6.81 -20.13 -32.64
C SER A 130 6.31 -20.36 -34.08
N SER A 131 6.27 -19.31 -34.90
CA SER A 131 5.86 -19.34 -36.32
C SER A 131 7.06 -19.13 -37.23
#